data_AF-A0A1I3TY51-F1
#
_entry.id   AF-A0A1I3TY51-F1
#
_cell.length_a   1.000
_cell.length_b   1.000
_cell.length_c   1.000
_cell.angle_alpha   90.00
_cell.angle_beta   90.00
_cell.angle_gamma   90.00
#
_symmetry.space_group_name_H-M   'P 1'
#
loop_
_entity.id
_entity.type
_entity.pdbx_description
1 polymer ?
#
loop_
_entity_poly.entity_id
_entity_poly.type
_entity_poly.pdbx_seq_one_letter_code
_entity_poly.pdbx_strand_id
1 'polypeptide(L)' 'MTGYIERMREMVGTETLLTVGCGAIMEDEYGRILLQKRTDRGTWGIPGGY' A
#
# COMPACT_ATOMS: atom_id res chain seq x y z
N MET A 1 0.11 8.32 -10.26
CA MET A 1 1.20 7.78 -9.42
C MET A 1 2.03 6.87 -10.29
N THR A 2 2.96 7.44 -11.07
CA THR A 2 4.40 7.56 -10.75
C THR A 2 5.13 6.25 -11.01
N GLY A 3 5.48 6.03 -12.28
CA GLY A 3 6.19 4.86 -12.79
C GLY A 3 7.65 4.73 -12.33
N TYR A 4 8.02 5.27 -11.16
CA TYR A 4 9.33 4.98 -10.57
C TYR A 4 9.41 3.51 -10.16
N ILE A 5 8.40 2.99 -9.45
CA ILE A 5 8.36 1.57 -9.06
C ILE A 5 8.28 0.67 -10.29
N GLU A 6 7.50 1.06 -11.30
CA GLU A 6 7.40 0.33 -12.57
C GLU A 6 8.74 0.31 -13.32
N ARG A 7 9.41 1.45 -13.45
CA ARG A 7 10.76 1.56 -14.04
C ARG A 7 11.80 0.75 -13.25
N MET A 8 11.77 0.81 -11.93
CA MET A 8 12.65 -0.02 -11.09
C MET A 8 12.34 -1.49 -11.27
N ARG A 9 11.06 -1.86 -11.46
CA ARG A 9 10.69 -3.24 -11.73
C ARG A 9 11.27 -3.72 -13.05
N GLU A 10 11.20 -2.92 -14.11
CA GLU A 10 11.82 -3.23 -15.41
C GLU A 10 13.33 -3.45 -15.29
N MET A 11 14.03 -2.63 -14.49
CA MET A 11 15.48 -2.71 -14.33
C MET A 11 15.94 -3.92 -13.49
N VAL A 12 15.20 -4.25 -12.43
CA VAL A 12 15.60 -5.27 -11.45
C VAL A 12 15.04 -6.66 -11.79
N GLY A 13 14.15 -6.78 -12.80
CA GLY A 13 13.67 -8.07 -13.32
C GLY A 13 12.73 -8.81 -12.37
N THR A 14 13.10 -10.01 -11.92
CA THR A 14 12.33 -10.78 -10.91
C THR A 14 12.93 -10.68 -9.51
N GLU A 15 14.10 -10.05 -9.37
CA GLU A 15 14.77 -9.90 -8.10
C GLU A 15 13.97 -9.03 -7.14
N THR A 16 14.21 -9.20 -5.84
CA THR A 16 13.54 -8.46 -4.77
C THR A 16 13.67 -6.95 -4.98
N LEU A 17 12.53 -6.26 -5.03
CA LEU A 17 12.45 -4.80 -5.06
C LEU A 17 11.98 -4.30 -3.69
N LEU A 18 12.90 -3.70 -2.92
CA LEU A 18 12.58 -3.13 -1.62
C LEU A 18 11.98 -1.73 -1.80
N THR A 19 10.76 -1.54 -1.29
CA THR A 19 10.05 -0.25 -1.32
C THR A 19 9.84 0.28 0.09
N VAL A 20 9.78 1.59 0.25
CA VAL A 20 9.37 2.23 1.50
C VAL A 20 7.88 2.47 1.43
N GLY A 21 7.16 2.01 2.45
CA GLY A 21 5.72 2.22 2.56
C GLY A 21 5.35 3.11 3.74
N CYS A 22 4.19 3.73 3.67
CA CYS A 22 3.56 4.45 4.76
C CYS A 22 2.09 4.03 4.90
N GLY A 23 1.60 3.94 6.13
CA GLY A 23 0.22 3.67 6.44
C GLY A 23 -0.33 4.69 7.42
N ALA A 24 -1.64 4.93 7.36
CA ALA A 24 -2.33 5.83 8.26
C ALA A 24 -3.40 5.07 9.06
N ILE A 25 -3.52 5.41 10.34
CA ILE A 25 -4.63 5.00 11.19
C ILE A 25 -5.48 6.24 11.41
N MET A 26 -6.74 6.16 11.00
CA MET A 26 -7.74 7.20 11.23
C MET A 26 -8.84 6.60 12.09
N GLU A 27 -9.20 7.33 13.13
CA GLU A 27 -10.22 6.96 14.11
C GLU A 27 -11.34 7.99 14.06
N ASP A 28 -12.59 7.55 14.10
CA ASP A 28 -13.72 8.45 14.25
C ASP A 28 -14.04 8.76 15.72
N GLU A 29 -15.02 9.62 15.95
CA GLU A 29 -15.46 10.01 17.29
C GLU A 29 -16.00 8.86 18.17
N TYR A 30 -16.27 7.69 17.58
CA TYR A 30 -16.73 6.48 18.27
C TYR A 30 -15.62 5.45 18.50
N GLY A 31 -14.39 5.77 18.13
CA GLY A 31 -13.24 4.89 18.28
C GLY A 31 -13.10 3.80 17.24
N ARG A 32 -13.78 3.92 16.08
CA ARG A 32 -13.69 2.93 15.00
C ARG A 32 -12.54 3.29 14.06
N ILE A 33 -11.81 2.28 13.62
CA ILE A 33 -10.67 2.45 12.70
C ILE A 33 -11.12 2.34 11.24
N LEU A 34 -10.73 3.31 10.40
CA LEU A 34 -10.91 3.22 8.96
C LEU A 34 -10.01 2.14 8.36
N LEU A 35 -10.61 1.17 7.69
CA LEU A 35 -9.91 0.14 6.91
C LEU A 35 -10.30 0.23 5.44
N GLN A 36 -9.37 -0.13 4.57
CA GLN A 36 -9.58 -0.27 3.13
C GLN A 36 -9.69 -1.76 2.77
N LYS A 37 -10.75 -2.11 2.03
CA LYS A 37 -10.86 -3.44 1.39
C LYS A 37 -10.06 -3.44 0.10
N ARG A 38 -9.04 -4.30 0.04
CA ARG A 38 -8.18 -4.41 -1.14
C ARG A 38 -8.94 -5.06 -2.29
N THR A 39 -8.72 -4.56 -3.50
CA THR A 39 -9.36 -5.08 -4.72
C THR A 39 -8.75 -6.40 -5.20
N ASP A 40 -7.49 -6.68 -4.86
CA ASP A 40 -6.75 -7.85 -5.34
C ASP A 40 -7.05 -9.14 -4.55
N ARG A 41 -7.22 -9.03 -3.23
CA ARG A 41 -7.40 -10.18 -2.32
C ARG A 41 -8.66 -10.09 -1.47
N GLY A 42 -9.41 -8.99 -1.56
CA GLY A 42 -10.62 -8.77 -0.77
C GLY A 42 -10.40 -8.63 0.74
N THR A 43 -9.15 -8.59 1.19
CA THR A 43 -8.78 -8.45 2.59
C THR A 43 -8.87 -6.99 3.04
N TRP A 44 -9.13 -6.80 4.34
CA TRP A 44 -9.16 -5.48 4.98
C TRP A 44 -7.79 -5.16 5.58
N GLY A 45 -7.35 -3.92 5.44
CA GLY A 45 -6.12 -3.42 6.05
C GLY A 45 -6.13 -1.90 6.20
N ILE A 46 -5.11 -1.36 6.85
CA ILE A 46 -4.97 0.10 7.00
C ILE A 46 -4.77 0.77 5.63
N PRO A 47 -5.35 1.94 5.39
CA PRO A 47 -5.04 2.76 4.22
C PRO A 47 -3.55 3.09 4.18
N GLY A 48 -2.93 2.96 3.02
CA GLY A 48 -1.51 3.19 2.86
C GLY A 48 -1.03 3.07 1.42
N GLY A 49 0.26 3.29 1.23
CA GLY A 49 0.91 3.26 -0.07
C GLY A 49 2.43 3.14 0.06
N TYR A 50 3.08 3.12 -1.10
CA TYR A 50 4.52 3.13 -1.29
C TYR A 50 4.86 4.10 -2.44
#